data_AF-A0A060IH95-F1
#
_entry.id   AF-A0A060IH95-F1
#
_cell.length_a   1.000
_cell.length_b   1.000
_cell.length_c   1.000
_cell.angle_alpha   90.00
_cell.angle_beta   90.00
_cell.angle_gamma   90.00
#
_symmetry.space_group_name_H-M   'P 1'
#
loop_
_entity.id
_entity.type
_entity.pdbx_description
1 polymer ?
#
loop_
_entity_poly.entity_id
_entity_poly.type
_entity_poly.pdbx_seq_one_letter_code
_entity_poly.pdbx_strand_id
1 'polypeptide(L)'
;MKKAYVVINPNGGSPATLTKPDVNAALVDALAVGDLVYIEDATAGDGSSPSGWREAEYRVTPTATGDTGWLQTEFIGEPAEFAVNPIAIPDFVRRCGRAEIQASAGGSDAAPAILADYLIALALIESDLTKFENRLPGTSSIGPFQITWEEWEDFLSANPDGDYSPFQRFQALAQVQGAIFLAQRDWGLLQQEAKAASISEPKQEYIPSFLLLFQSRLIGAKAAFALNALHDGAGQHTSLRDALTPFFQSPDDLNALLKRRKDFLNQGSPEIETTVDEFVEKTANVLASGFKSAFKLLKEHFPEFVAIPAGDKNKPWLTTAQQEEATWKAGGLTETNAPGKQRIQDYFAVTSYHPTNVKPWCGAFVAWCLSQNNQPTVTDAATASSWKRWGTFEIRKGALSDPDLVDTLLGAVVVLHPSEGTGTTGHVCFAINTLETANKLKCIGGNQDDTVRTDTFDVSRVASIRALVQIDMPVGSGQLILARTIFGEAASEPDDGKEAVAQVVMNRTTSGRYPTTVTSVCLQPWQFSCWNANDPNRAKIMSLIPGKGNAKFDTCFAIAGLALNGAINRLPTTVLHYHADYISKPSWVLKSPNAVMVRKIGRHLFYRGIR
;
A
#
# COMPACT_ATOMS: atom_id res chain seq x y z
N MET A 1 1.73 20.86 -27.21
CA MET A 1 2.22 19.54 -26.72
C MET A 1 2.88 18.84 -27.90
N LYS A 2 4.05 18.21 -27.68
CA LYS A 2 4.64 17.32 -28.70
C LYS A 2 3.71 16.13 -28.91
N LYS A 3 3.28 15.89 -30.15
CA LYS A 3 2.58 14.67 -30.55
C LYS A 3 3.62 13.65 -31.01
N ALA A 4 3.41 12.39 -30.70
CA ALA A 4 4.23 11.32 -31.25
C ALA A 4 3.64 10.88 -32.59
N TYR A 5 4.52 10.60 -33.55
CA TYR A 5 4.20 10.14 -34.89
C TYR A 5 5.01 8.89 -35.19
N VAL A 6 4.45 8.01 -36.02
CA VAL A 6 5.14 6.80 -36.47
C VAL A 6 5.92 7.12 -37.74
N VAL A 7 7.20 6.76 -37.78
CA VAL A 7 8.02 6.86 -38.99
C VAL A 7 7.52 5.83 -40.01
N ILE A 8 7.14 6.29 -41.20
CA ILE A 8 6.68 5.45 -42.31
C ILE A 8 7.70 5.47 -43.45
N ASN A 9 7.61 4.51 -44.39
CA ASN A 9 8.39 4.54 -45.63
C ASN A 9 7.44 4.37 -46.83
N PRO A 10 7.03 5.47 -47.48
CA PRO A 10 6.04 5.41 -48.55
C PRO A 10 6.59 4.84 -49.87
N ASN A 11 7.92 4.83 -50.09
CA ASN A 11 8.52 4.57 -51.42
C ASN A 11 9.56 3.42 -51.44
N GLY A 12 9.82 2.74 -50.32
CA GLY A 12 10.70 1.55 -50.25
C GLY A 12 12.19 1.82 -50.42
N GLY A 13 12.65 3.08 -50.43
CA GLY A 13 14.05 3.47 -50.56
C GLY A 13 14.54 4.32 -49.38
N SER A 14 15.79 4.07 -48.95
CA SER A 14 16.61 4.69 -47.89
C SER A 14 15.98 4.96 -46.50
N PRO A 15 16.73 4.81 -45.40
CA PRO A 15 16.21 5.09 -44.05
C PRO A 15 15.93 6.58 -43.83
N ALA A 16 14.96 6.90 -42.98
CA ALA A 16 14.64 8.28 -42.65
C ALA A 16 15.68 8.86 -41.69
N THR A 17 16.19 10.06 -41.91
CA THR A 17 17.28 10.66 -41.11
C THR A 17 16.85 11.99 -40.48
N LEU A 18 17.30 12.25 -39.25
CA LEU A 18 17.04 13.49 -38.51
C LEU A 18 18.11 14.57 -38.79
N THR A 19 18.10 15.21 -39.96
CA THR A 19 18.98 16.38 -40.21
C THR A 19 18.44 17.32 -41.28
N LYS A 20 18.67 18.63 -41.09
CA LYS A 20 18.48 19.64 -42.15
C LYS A 20 19.51 19.38 -43.26
N PRO A 21 19.16 19.46 -44.56
CA PRO A 21 20.16 19.37 -45.61
C PRO A 21 21.07 20.61 -45.54
N ASP A 22 22.30 20.44 -45.05
CA ASP A 22 23.44 21.27 -45.43
C ASP A 22 24.37 20.39 -46.28
N VAL A 23 24.94 20.95 -47.35
CA VAL A 23 25.64 20.19 -48.40
C VAL A 23 26.91 19.49 -47.86
N ASN A 24 27.33 19.83 -46.63
CA ASN A 24 28.56 19.35 -45.98
C ASN A 24 28.34 18.72 -44.58
N ALA A 25 27.11 18.46 -44.14
CA ALA A 25 26.86 17.82 -42.85
C ALA A 25 27.01 16.29 -42.93
N ALA A 26 27.57 15.67 -41.89
CA ALA A 26 27.55 14.21 -41.76
C ALA A 26 26.13 13.71 -41.51
N LEU A 27 25.72 12.61 -42.15
CA LEU A 27 24.44 11.94 -41.90
C LEU A 27 24.43 11.37 -40.47
N VAL A 28 23.39 11.70 -39.71
CA VAL A 28 23.17 11.19 -38.35
C VAL A 28 21.95 10.26 -38.34
N ASP A 29 22.13 9.12 -37.65
CA ASP A 29 21.22 8.03 -37.28
C ASP A 29 19.96 7.77 -38.13
N ALA A 30 19.97 6.61 -38.79
CA ALA A 30 18.89 6.07 -39.59
C ALA A 30 17.72 5.60 -38.71
N LEU A 31 16.56 6.24 -38.84
CA LEU A 31 15.28 5.80 -38.28
C LEU A 31 14.72 4.62 -39.08
N ALA A 32 14.19 3.63 -38.37
CA ALA A 32 13.48 2.50 -38.94
C ALA A 32 11.97 2.80 -39.11
N VAL A 33 11.34 2.12 -40.07
CA VAL A 33 9.87 2.12 -40.18
C VAL A 33 9.29 1.56 -38.88
N GLY A 34 8.36 2.30 -38.27
CA GLY A 34 7.78 1.97 -36.98
C GLY A 34 8.39 2.70 -35.79
N ASP A 35 9.51 3.41 -35.97
CA ASP A 35 10.08 4.25 -34.92
C ASP A 35 9.13 5.41 -34.54
N LEU A 36 9.21 5.85 -33.29
CA LEU A 36 8.43 6.99 -32.79
C LEU A 36 9.26 8.26 -32.80
N VAL A 37 8.73 9.30 -33.43
CA VAL A 37 9.29 10.64 -33.43
C VAL A 37 8.31 11.64 -32.83
N TYR A 38 8.82 12.61 -32.08
CA TYR A 38 8.02 13.60 -31.38
C TYR A 38 8.10 14.93 -32.11
N ILE A 39 6.96 15.46 -32.52
CA ILE A 39 6.87 16.70 -33.30
C ILE A 39 6.00 17.68 -32.52
N GLU A 40 6.45 18.93 -32.39
CA GLU A 40 5.61 19.99 -31.87
C GLU A 40 4.56 20.38 -32.90
N ASP A 41 3.29 20.42 -32.48
CA ASP A 41 2.25 21.06 -33.27
C ASP A 41 2.66 22.54 -33.47
N ALA A 42 3.05 22.89 -34.69
CA ALA A 42 3.41 24.26 -35.03
C ALA A 42 2.28 25.21 -34.61
N THR A 43 2.57 26.18 -33.74
CA THR A 43 1.77 27.39 -33.67
C THR A 43 1.83 28.02 -35.05
N ALA A 44 0.69 28.17 -35.71
CA ALA A 44 0.62 28.75 -37.05
C ALA A 44 1.46 30.04 -37.13
N GLY A 45 2.54 30.03 -37.92
CA GLY A 45 3.26 31.25 -38.30
C GLY A 45 4.69 31.46 -37.80
N ASP A 46 5.41 30.42 -37.39
CA ASP A 46 6.87 30.48 -37.36
C ASP A 46 7.39 30.11 -38.77
N GLY A 47 8.04 31.06 -39.45
CA GLY A 47 8.57 30.89 -40.82
C GLY A 47 9.92 30.18 -40.89
N SER A 48 10.29 29.34 -39.92
CA SER A 48 11.64 28.77 -39.80
C SER A 48 11.80 27.36 -40.39
N SER A 49 10.70 26.65 -40.68
CA SER A 49 10.72 25.28 -41.21
C SER A 49 11.00 25.22 -42.72
N PRO A 50 12.02 24.47 -43.19
CA PRO A 50 12.24 24.22 -44.62
C PRO A 50 11.04 23.53 -45.28
N SER A 51 10.74 23.87 -46.53
CA SER A 51 9.64 23.25 -47.29
C SER A 51 9.79 21.73 -47.35
N GLY A 52 8.77 20.99 -46.92
CA GLY A 52 8.76 19.52 -46.91
C GLY A 52 9.46 18.86 -45.71
N TRP A 53 9.84 19.61 -44.68
CA TRP A 53 10.49 19.10 -43.46
C TRP A 53 9.77 19.57 -42.20
N ARG A 54 9.83 18.77 -41.13
CA ARG A 54 9.42 19.18 -39.78
C ARG A 54 10.52 18.89 -38.78
N GLU A 55 10.64 19.75 -37.78
CA GLU A 55 11.50 19.47 -36.63
C GLU A 55 10.90 18.31 -35.83
N ALA A 56 11.72 17.32 -35.55
CA ALA A 56 11.35 16.11 -34.86
C ALA A 56 12.44 15.75 -33.84
N GLU A 57 12.02 15.22 -32.71
CA GLU A 57 12.90 14.62 -31.73
C GLU A 57 12.72 13.11 -31.80
N TYR A 58 13.76 12.36 -32.13
CA TYR A 58 13.73 10.90 -31.99
C TYR A 58 14.20 10.53 -30.60
N ARG A 59 13.52 9.55 -30.01
CA ARG A 59 13.99 8.93 -28.78
C ARG A 59 13.91 7.42 -28.97
N VAL A 60 15.05 6.73 -28.83
CA VAL A 60 15.13 5.25 -28.89
C VAL A 60 14.16 4.60 -27.90
N THR A 61 13.92 5.28 -26.78
CA THR A 61 12.81 5.03 -25.87
C THR A 61 12.24 6.37 -25.44
N PRO A 62 10.98 6.46 -25.02
CA PRO A 62 10.38 7.73 -24.63
C PRO A 62 11.07 8.57 -23.55
N THR A 63 11.91 7.93 -22.73
CA THR A 63 12.73 8.49 -21.66
C THR A 63 14.15 8.83 -22.07
N ALA A 64 14.63 8.36 -23.22
CA ALA A 64 15.94 8.73 -23.71
C ALA A 64 15.98 10.24 -23.97
N THR A 65 17.11 10.89 -23.66
CA THR A 65 17.41 12.20 -24.22
C THR A 65 17.35 12.07 -25.73
N GLY A 66 16.45 12.81 -26.35
CA GLY A 66 16.20 12.67 -27.77
C GLY A 66 17.21 13.42 -28.61
N ASP A 67 17.51 12.87 -29.77
CA ASP A 67 18.23 13.57 -30.81
C ASP A 67 17.23 14.42 -31.59
N THR A 68 17.38 15.74 -31.50
CA THR A 68 16.56 16.70 -32.24
C THR A 68 17.14 16.91 -33.64
N GLY A 69 16.29 16.85 -34.65
CA GLY A 69 16.68 17.14 -36.03
C GLY A 69 15.47 17.41 -36.92
N TRP A 70 15.69 17.37 -38.23
CA TRP A 70 14.62 17.58 -39.22
C TRP A 70 14.29 16.26 -39.91
N LEU A 71 13.00 15.96 -40.03
CA LEU A 71 12.47 14.79 -40.72
C LEU A 71 11.61 15.24 -41.90
N GLN A 72 11.75 14.61 -43.07
CA GLN A 72 10.90 14.91 -44.23
C GLN A 72 9.44 14.55 -43.92
N THR A 73 8.52 15.40 -44.34
CA THR A 73 7.08 15.22 -44.10
C THR A 73 6.53 13.92 -44.67
N GLU A 74 7.15 13.37 -45.72
CA GLU A 74 6.73 12.09 -46.31
C GLU A 74 7.05 10.86 -45.44
N PHE A 75 8.01 10.97 -44.51
CA PHE A 75 8.33 9.90 -43.55
C PHE A 75 7.55 10.01 -42.24
N ILE A 76 6.73 11.05 -42.08
CA ILE A 76 5.88 11.25 -40.91
C ILE A 76 4.52 10.63 -41.21
N GLY A 77 4.22 9.53 -40.53
CA GLY A 77 2.90 8.88 -40.60
C GLY A 77 1.84 9.61 -39.81
N GLU A 78 0.70 8.95 -39.60
CA GLU A 78 -0.36 9.47 -38.75
C GLU A 78 0.09 9.60 -37.28
N PRO A 79 -0.51 10.54 -36.51
CA PRO A 79 -0.28 10.60 -35.07
C PRO A 79 -0.47 9.24 -34.41
N ALA A 80 0.46 8.85 -33.54
CA ALA A 80 0.31 7.63 -32.77
C ALA A 80 -0.82 7.79 -31.75
N GLU A 81 -1.89 7.02 -31.92
CA GLU A 81 -2.94 6.91 -30.90
C GLU A 81 -2.48 6.00 -29.77
N PHE A 82 -2.22 6.58 -28.61
CA PHE A 82 -1.85 5.81 -27.43
C PHE A 82 -3.09 5.31 -26.68
N ALA A 83 -3.33 4.01 -26.76
CA ALA A 83 -4.37 3.32 -25.99
C ALA A 83 -3.74 2.37 -24.97
N VAL A 84 -4.44 2.16 -23.86
CA VAL A 84 -4.08 1.10 -22.91
C VAL A 84 -4.75 -0.19 -23.38
N ASN A 85 -3.94 -1.18 -23.74
CA ASN A 85 -4.46 -2.47 -24.17
C ASN A 85 -5.21 -3.20 -23.04
N PRO A 86 -6.26 -3.98 -23.35
CA PRO A 86 -6.90 -4.86 -22.38
C PRO A 86 -5.89 -5.76 -21.69
N ILE A 87 -6.18 -6.11 -20.44
CA ILE A 87 -5.33 -6.97 -19.64
C ILE A 87 -6.08 -8.20 -19.15
N ALA A 88 -5.41 -9.35 -19.15
CA ALA A 88 -5.94 -10.54 -18.52
C ALA A 88 -6.10 -10.30 -17.01
N ILE A 89 -7.33 -10.47 -16.50
CA ILE A 89 -7.66 -10.29 -15.09
C ILE A 89 -6.68 -11.03 -14.16
N PRO A 90 -6.28 -12.30 -14.42
CA PRO A 90 -5.32 -12.99 -13.56
C PRO A 90 -3.97 -12.29 -13.45
N ASP A 91 -3.49 -11.66 -14.52
CA ASP A 91 -2.19 -10.99 -14.54
C ASP A 91 -2.24 -9.65 -13.80
N PHE A 92 -3.34 -8.90 -13.97
CA PHE A 92 -3.58 -7.68 -13.20
C PHE A 92 -3.66 -7.97 -11.69
N VAL A 93 -4.48 -8.97 -11.31
CA VAL A 93 -4.68 -9.37 -9.90
C VAL A 93 -3.36 -9.82 -9.27
N ARG A 94 -2.58 -10.67 -9.95
CA ARG A 94 -1.25 -11.09 -9.48
C ARG A 94 -0.25 -9.94 -9.41
N ARG A 95 -0.33 -8.95 -10.31
CA ARG A 95 0.52 -7.76 -10.25
C ARG A 95 0.21 -6.93 -8.99
N CYS A 96 -1.07 -6.68 -8.68
CA CYS A 96 -1.46 -5.99 -7.46
C CYS A 96 -0.99 -6.74 -6.20
N GLY A 97 -1.22 -8.05 -6.13
CA GLY A 97 -0.77 -8.88 -5.01
C GLY A 97 0.76 -8.85 -4.83
N ARG A 98 1.52 -9.00 -5.93
CA ARG A 98 2.98 -8.90 -5.90
C ARG A 98 3.48 -7.52 -5.48
N ALA A 99 2.81 -6.46 -5.89
CA ALA A 99 3.17 -5.10 -5.50
C ALA A 99 2.97 -4.87 -3.99
N GLU A 100 1.90 -5.41 -3.40
CA GLU A 100 1.70 -5.40 -1.94
C GLU A 100 2.83 -6.15 -1.21
N ILE A 101 3.17 -7.37 -1.66
CA ILE A 101 4.27 -8.16 -1.06
C ILE A 101 5.58 -7.39 -1.09
N GLN A 102 5.89 -6.77 -2.23
CA GLN A 102 7.10 -5.96 -2.41
C GLN A 102 7.12 -4.76 -1.46
N ALA A 103 5.98 -4.09 -1.26
CA ALA A 103 5.87 -2.98 -0.32
C ALA A 103 6.03 -3.46 1.15
N SER A 104 5.43 -4.60 1.51
CA SER A 104 5.52 -5.16 2.86
C SER A 104 6.92 -5.68 3.22
N ALA A 105 7.75 -6.03 2.25
CA ALA A 105 9.13 -6.46 2.46
C ALA A 105 10.06 -5.32 2.94
N GLY A 106 9.63 -4.05 2.88
CA GLY A 106 10.42 -2.89 3.31
C GLY A 106 10.54 -2.65 4.82
N GLY A 107 9.85 -3.45 5.65
CA GLY A 107 9.80 -3.27 7.10
C GLY A 107 8.66 -2.33 7.56
N SER A 108 8.35 -2.36 8.86
CA SER A 108 7.12 -1.87 9.50
C SER A 108 6.82 -0.37 9.42
N ASP A 109 7.72 0.44 8.86
CA ASP A 109 7.69 1.90 9.02
C ASP A 109 7.89 2.66 7.68
N ALA A 110 7.76 2.02 6.53
CA ALA A 110 7.59 2.73 5.26
C ALA A 110 6.13 3.24 5.13
N ALA A 111 5.85 4.13 4.17
CA ALA A 111 4.47 4.45 3.80
C ALA A 111 3.67 3.14 3.71
N PRO A 112 2.45 3.09 4.27
CA PRO A 112 1.72 1.84 4.46
C PRO A 112 1.68 1.06 3.14
N ALA A 113 1.85 -0.25 3.23
CA ALA A 113 1.61 -1.12 2.09
C ALA A 113 0.16 -0.91 1.63
N ILE A 114 0.00 -0.37 0.43
CA ILE A 114 -1.33 -0.21 -0.16
C ILE A 114 -1.80 -1.61 -0.55
N LEU A 115 -2.92 -2.04 0.03
CA LEU A 115 -3.39 -3.40 -0.14
C LEU A 115 -3.81 -3.67 -1.60
N ALA A 116 -3.55 -4.87 -2.07
CA ALA A 116 -3.91 -5.34 -3.40
C ALA A 116 -5.42 -5.35 -3.62
N ASP A 117 -6.20 -5.69 -2.59
CA ASP A 117 -7.67 -5.62 -2.66
C ASP A 117 -8.16 -4.18 -2.81
N TYR A 118 -7.51 -3.19 -2.20
CA TYR A 118 -7.79 -1.78 -2.43
C TYR A 118 -7.43 -1.35 -3.86
N LEU A 119 -6.26 -1.74 -4.39
CA LEU A 119 -5.87 -1.43 -5.76
C LEU A 119 -6.83 -2.04 -6.79
N ILE A 120 -7.21 -3.30 -6.61
CA ILE A 120 -8.17 -3.97 -7.50
C ILE A 120 -9.55 -3.32 -7.36
N ALA A 121 -9.99 -2.96 -6.14
CA ALA A 121 -11.24 -2.25 -5.92
C ALA A 121 -11.24 -0.89 -6.64
N LEU A 122 -10.18 -0.10 -6.52
CA LEU A 122 -10.05 1.16 -7.26
C LEU A 122 -10.14 0.95 -8.76
N ALA A 123 -9.43 -0.05 -9.30
CA ALA A 123 -9.45 -0.29 -10.73
C ALA A 123 -10.82 -0.77 -11.25
N LEU A 124 -11.54 -1.57 -10.45
CA LEU A 124 -12.93 -1.97 -10.74
C LEU A 124 -13.87 -0.75 -10.72
N ILE A 125 -13.74 0.12 -9.72
CA ILE A 125 -14.55 1.35 -9.60
C ILE A 125 -14.27 2.29 -10.79
N GLU A 126 -12.99 2.51 -11.10
CA GLU A 126 -12.55 3.50 -12.08
C GLU A 126 -12.64 3.02 -13.53
N SER A 127 -12.65 1.72 -13.82
CA SER A 127 -12.63 1.21 -15.20
C SER A 127 -13.37 -0.11 -15.43
N ASP A 128 -13.92 -0.73 -14.39
CA ASP A 128 -14.48 -2.10 -14.47
C ASP A 128 -13.45 -3.12 -15.05
N LEU A 129 -12.15 -2.81 -14.92
CA LEU A 129 -11.01 -3.52 -15.53
C LEU A 129 -11.12 -3.76 -17.05
N THR A 130 -12.00 -3.05 -17.74
CA THR A 130 -12.30 -3.27 -19.16
C THR A 130 -12.42 -1.97 -19.96
N LYS A 131 -12.74 -0.84 -19.30
CA LYS A 131 -12.97 0.48 -19.91
C LYS A 131 -11.78 1.39 -19.66
N PHE A 132 -10.74 1.18 -20.44
CA PHE A 132 -9.45 1.85 -20.27
C PHE A 132 -9.32 3.17 -21.03
N GLU A 133 -10.33 3.55 -21.80
CA GLU A 133 -10.45 4.89 -22.37
C GLU A 133 -10.57 5.97 -21.27
N ASN A 134 -10.55 7.24 -21.68
CA ASN A 134 -10.74 8.36 -20.78
C ASN A 134 -12.19 8.41 -20.26
N ARG A 135 -12.35 8.12 -18.97
CA ARG A 135 -13.64 8.14 -18.26
C ARG A 135 -13.85 9.39 -17.42
N LEU A 136 -12.86 10.27 -17.32
CA LEU A 136 -12.92 11.51 -16.56
C LEU A 136 -12.81 12.72 -17.51
N PRO A 137 -13.95 13.18 -18.08
CA PRO A 137 -13.95 14.27 -19.06
C PRO A 137 -13.24 15.53 -18.57
N GLY A 138 -12.52 16.18 -19.50
CA GLY A 138 -11.72 17.37 -19.20
C GLY A 138 -10.38 17.07 -18.52
N THR A 139 -9.95 15.80 -18.49
CA THR A 139 -8.63 15.38 -18.01
C THR A 139 -7.93 14.54 -19.07
N SER A 140 -6.66 14.23 -18.82
CA SER A 140 -5.87 13.30 -19.62
C SER A 140 -6.00 11.83 -19.15
N SER A 141 -6.96 11.51 -18.25
CA SER A 141 -7.09 10.20 -17.59
C SER A 141 -7.15 9.01 -18.55
N ILE A 142 -6.50 7.89 -18.19
CA ILE A 142 -6.54 6.66 -18.99
C ILE A 142 -6.21 5.42 -18.15
N GLY A 143 -6.65 4.25 -18.60
CA GLY A 143 -6.25 2.94 -18.07
C GLY A 143 -7.03 2.48 -16.83
N PRO A 144 -6.58 1.39 -16.19
CA PRO A 144 -7.32 0.76 -15.09
C PRO A 144 -7.62 1.69 -13.92
N PHE A 145 -6.73 2.64 -13.64
CA PHE A 145 -6.85 3.55 -12.49
C PHE A 145 -7.23 4.98 -12.88
N GLN A 146 -7.49 5.24 -14.17
CA GLN A 146 -7.80 6.57 -14.69
C GLN A 146 -6.79 7.64 -14.23
N ILE A 147 -5.51 7.28 -14.13
CA ILE A 147 -4.43 8.18 -13.72
C ILE A 147 -4.35 9.30 -14.76
N THR A 148 -4.11 10.57 -14.39
CA THR A 148 -3.89 11.69 -15.34
C THR A 148 -2.41 11.93 -15.66
N TRP A 149 -2.09 12.62 -16.75
CA TRP A 149 -0.71 12.93 -17.14
C TRP A 149 0.04 13.60 -16.00
N GLU A 150 -0.59 14.58 -15.37
CA GLU A 150 -0.06 15.34 -14.24
C GLU A 150 0.27 14.40 -13.06
N GLU A 151 -0.62 13.45 -12.78
CA GLU A 151 -0.39 12.42 -11.75
C GLU A 151 0.74 11.44 -12.10
N TRP A 152 0.91 11.13 -13.40
CA TRP A 152 2.00 10.29 -13.85
C TRP A 152 3.34 11.04 -13.84
N GLU A 153 3.33 12.33 -14.15
CA GLU A 153 4.49 13.21 -14.09
C GLU A 153 4.98 13.38 -12.64
N ASP A 154 4.06 13.53 -11.68
CA ASP A 154 4.38 13.46 -10.24
C ASP A 154 5.09 12.14 -9.89
N PHE A 155 4.57 11.02 -10.39
CA PHE A 155 5.15 9.70 -10.16
C PHE A 155 6.57 9.57 -10.74
N LEU A 156 6.78 10.01 -11.98
CA LEU A 156 8.12 10.00 -12.61
C LEU A 156 9.10 10.90 -11.84
N SER A 157 8.65 12.09 -11.44
CA SER A 157 9.47 13.05 -10.68
C SER A 157 9.87 12.50 -9.31
N ALA A 158 9.01 11.71 -8.67
CA ALA A 158 9.30 11.04 -7.40
C ALA A 158 10.19 9.80 -7.57
N ASN A 159 10.39 9.30 -8.79
CA ASN A 159 11.15 8.08 -9.09
C ASN A 159 12.17 8.32 -10.22
N PRO A 160 13.10 9.28 -10.07
CA PRO A 160 14.02 9.66 -11.15
C PRO A 160 15.03 8.55 -11.52
N ASP A 161 15.36 7.69 -10.55
CA ASP A 161 16.21 6.51 -10.75
C ASP A 161 15.40 5.24 -11.05
N GLY A 162 14.06 5.36 -11.10
CA GLY A 162 13.17 4.25 -11.44
C GLY A 162 13.21 3.95 -12.92
N ASP A 163 13.06 2.68 -13.29
CA ASP A 163 12.92 2.24 -14.69
C ASP A 163 11.50 2.53 -15.23
N TYR A 164 11.07 3.79 -15.07
CA TYR A 164 9.75 4.27 -15.49
C TYR A 164 9.81 5.37 -16.55
N SER A 165 8.88 5.34 -17.51
CA SER A 165 8.80 6.31 -18.60
C SER A 165 7.42 6.94 -18.75
N PRO A 166 7.30 8.12 -19.43
CA PRO A 166 6.03 8.71 -19.80
C PRO A 166 5.05 7.74 -20.47
N PHE A 167 5.55 6.73 -21.18
CA PHE A 167 4.72 5.83 -22.00
C PHE A 167 4.23 4.59 -21.27
N GLN A 168 4.91 4.22 -20.20
CA GLN A 168 4.40 3.16 -19.34
C GLN A 168 3.09 3.55 -18.65
N ARG A 169 2.73 4.84 -18.67
CA ARG A 169 1.37 5.31 -18.39
C ARG A 169 0.31 4.58 -19.23
N PHE A 170 0.63 4.16 -20.45
CA PHE A 170 -0.26 3.41 -21.34
C PHE A 170 -0.20 1.89 -21.14
N GLN A 171 0.56 1.41 -20.13
CA GLN A 171 0.66 0.00 -19.79
C GLN A 171 -0.09 -0.28 -18.49
N ALA A 172 -1.18 -1.05 -18.56
CA ALA A 172 -2.05 -1.34 -17.42
C ALA A 172 -1.27 -1.88 -16.19
N LEU A 173 -0.27 -2.73 -16.39
CA LEU A 173 0.55 -3.29 -15.30
C LEU A 173 1.53 -2.29 -14.67
N ALA A 174 1.98 -1.30 -15.43
CA ALA A 174 2.85 -0.25 -14.91
C ALA A 174 2.05 0.78 -14.11
N GLN A 175 0.80 1.05 -14.51
CA GLN A 175 -0.11 1.91 -13.75
C GLN A 175 -0.35 1.44 -12.31
N VAL A 176 -0.18 0.14 -12.00
CA VAL A 176 -0.27 -0.36 -10.61
C VAL A 176 0.71 0.38 -9.69
N GLN A 177 1.92 0.68 -10.15
CA GLN A 177 2.93 1.37 -9.33
C GLN A 177 2.63 2.87 -9.23
N GLY A 178 2.13 3.48 -10.30
CA GLY A 178 1.59 4.84 -10.25
C GLY A 178 0.43 4.97 -9.26
N ALA A 179 -0.50 4.01 -9.23
CA ALA A 179 -1.64 4.00 -8.30
C ALA A 179 -1.19 3.86 -6.83
N ILE A 180 -0.19 3.02 -6.56
CA ILE A 180 0.42 2.90 -5.23
C ILE A 180 1.05 4.24 -4.81
N PHE A 181 1.84 4.84 -5.69
CA PHE A 181 2.45 6.14 -5.43
C PHE A 181 1.39 7.21 -5.10
N LEU A 182 0.32 7.30 -5.88
CA LEU A 182 -0.75 8.29 -5.66
C LEU A 182 -1.47 8.06 -4.32
N ALA A 183 -1.76 6.81 -3.97
CA ALA A 183 -2.35 6.50 -2.68
C ALA A 183 -1.42 6.84 -1.51
N GLN A 184 -0.10 6.65 -1.65
CA GLN A 184 0.90 7.03 -0.64
C GLN A 184 1.10 8.56 -0.57
N ARG A 185 1.06 9.25 -1.71
CA ARG A 185 1.07 10.73 -1.77
C ARG A 185 -0.12 11.29 -1.02
N ASP A 186 -1.32 10.81 -1.33
CA ASP A 186 -2.56 11.26 -0.70
C ASP A 186 -2.57 10.93 0.81
N TRP A 187 -2.03 9.78 1.20
CA TRP A 187 -1.79 9.45 2.61
C TRP A 187 -0.95 10.51 3.33
N GLY A 188 0.19 10.88 2.76
CA GLY A 188 1.08 11.89 3.31
C GLY A 188 0.42 13.27 3.41
N LEU A 189 -0.40 13.64 2.43
CA LEU A 189 -1.18 14.89 2.46
C LEU A 189 -2.21 14.88 3.59
N LEU A 190 -2.94 13.77 3.77
CA LEU A 190 -3.91 13.64 4.87
C LEU A 190 -3.24 13.71 6.26
N GLN A 191 -2.03 13.18 6.39
CA GLN A 191 -1.23 13.34 7.61
C GLN A 191 -0.84 14.80 7.87
N GLN A 192 -0.53 15.56 6.82
CA GLN A 192 -0.25 16.99 6.95
C GLN A 192 -1.49 17.77 7.41
N GLU A 193 -2.66 17.49 6.84
CA GLU A 193 -3.92 18.10 7.26
C GLU A 193 -4.25 17.77 8.73
N ALA A 194 -4.08 16.51 9.15
CA ALA A 194 -4.26 16.11 10.54
C ALA A 194 -3.33 16.85 11.51
N LYS A 195 -2.06 17.04 11.10
CA LYS A 195 -1.08 17.82 11.87
C LYS A 195 -1.48 19.30 11.94
N ALA A 196 -1.92 19.89 10.84
CA ALA A 196 -2.36 21.28 10.78
C ALA A 196 -3.59 21.54 11.65
N ALA A 197 -4.52 20.58 11.71
CA ALA A 197 -5.72 20.63 12.54
C ALA A 197 -5.43 20.46 14.05
N SER A 198 -4.16 20.33 14.47
CA SER A 198 -3.77 20.14 15.87
C SER A 198 -4.51 18.99 16.54
N ILE A 199 -4.85 17.95 15.76
CA ILE A 199 -5.34 16.67 16.28
C ILE A 199 -4.15 16.06 17.02
N SER A 200 -4.03 16.43 18.29
CA SER A 200 -2.81 16.34 19.09
C SER A 200 -2.28 14.92 19.21
N GLU A 201 -0.97 14.78 19.06
CA GLU A 201 -0.19 13.63 19.51
C GLU A 201 -0.52 13.23 20.98
N PRO A 202 -0.33 11.95 21.36
CA PRO A 202 1.02 11.51 21.68
C PRO A 202 1.51 10.32 20.85
N LYS A 203 2.77 10.38 20.41
CA LYS A 203 3.64 9.27 19.95
C LYS A 203 3.27 8.45 18.70
N GLN A 204 2.11 8.59 18.04
CA GLN A 204 1.82 7.81 16.82
C GLN A 204 1.21 8.63 15.68
N GLU A 205 1.67 8.34 14.45
CA GLU A 205 1.29 8.96 13.18
C GLU A 205 -0.23 8.92 12.95
N TYR A 206 -0.83 9.98 12.40
CA TYR A 206 -2.20 9.93 11.87
C TYR A 206 -2.26 8.90 10.74
N ILE A 207 -3.31 8.06 10.73
CA ILE A 207 -3.47 6.98 9.76
C ILE A 207 -4.81 7.16 9.04
N PRO A 208 -4.79 7.63 7.78
CA PRO A 208 -5.93 7.65 6.88
C PRO A 208 -6.62 6.30 6.70
N SER A 209 -7.93 6.33 6.50
CA SER A 209 -8.69 5.15 6.10
C SER A 209 -8.60 4.92 4.59
N PHE A 210 -8.80 3.68 4.13
CA PHE A 210 -8.95 3.43 2.69
C PHE A 210 -10.16 4.17 2.09
N LEU A 211 -11.20 4.43 2.88
CA LEU A 211 -12.31 5.27 2.45
C LEU A 211 -11.85 6.72 2.21
N LEU A 212 -11.07 7.27 3.14
CA LEU A 212 -10.55 8.63 3.04
C LEU A 212 -9.55 8.77 1.90
N LEU A 213 -8.73 7.75 1.66
CA LEU A 213 -7.87 7.68 0.46
C LEU A 213 -8.71 7.65 -0.83
N PHE A 214 -9.78 6.85 -0.86
CA PHE A 214 -10.66 6.78 -2.02
C PHE A 214 -11.35 8.13 -2.27
N GLN A 215 -11.90 8.75 -1.23
CA GLN A 215 -12.48 10.09 -1.31
C GLN A 215 -11.43 11.12 -1.72
N SER A 216 -10.18 11.01 -1.26
CA SER A 216 -9.07 11.87 -1.70
C SER A 216 -8.80 11.76 -3.20
N ARG A 217 -8.90 10.55 -3.79
CA ARG A 217 -8.82 10.35 -5.25
C ARG A 217 -10.01 10.96 -6.01
N LEU A 218 -11.16 11.12 -5.35
CA LEU A 218 -12.35 11.72 -5.96
C LEU A 218 -12.33 13.25 -5.91
N ILE A 219 -11.99 13.85 -4.76
CA ILE A 219 -12.18 15.29 -4.48
C ILE A 219 -10.92 16.01 -3.98
N GLY A 220 -9.79 15.31 -3.84
CA GLY A 220 -8.55 15.84 -3.29
C GLY A 220 -8.43 15.65 -1.77
N ALA A 221 -7.20 15.42 -1.28
CA ALA A 221 -6.93 15.06 0.12
C ALA A 221 -7.43 16.11 1.13
N LYS A 222 -7.21 17.40 0.86
CA LYS A 222 -7.63 18.49 1.75
C LYS A 222 -9.15 18.59 1.89
N ALA A 223 -9.86 18.49 0.78
CA ALA A 223 -11.32 18.49 0.78
C ALA A 223 -11.87 17.24 1.49
N ALA A 224 -11.32 16.06 1.17
CA ALA A 224 -11.72 14.80 1.82
C ALA A 224 -11.52 14.84 3.33
N PHE A 225 -10.38 15.36 3.82
CA PHE A 225 -10.11 15.51 5.24
C PHE A 225 -11.14 16.42 5.94
N ALA A 226 -11.45 17.56 5.34
CA ALA A 226 -12.42 18.51 5.90
C ALA A 226 -13.85 17.95 5.89
N LEU A 227 -14.26 17.27 4.82
CA LEU A 227 -15.58 16.64 4.73
C LEU A 227 -15.73 15.49 5.75
N ASN A 228 -14.68 14.71 5.98
CA ASN A 228 -14.69 13.69 7.03
C ASN A 228 -14.92 14.33 8.41
N ALA A 229 -14.23 15.43 8.72
CA ALA A 229 -14.44 16.15 9.98
C ALA A 229 -15.85 16.76 10.09
N LEU A 230 -16.45 17.21 8.98
CA LEU A 230 -17.82 17.70 8.95
C LEU A 230 -18.85 16.60 9.18
N HIS A 231 -18.64 15.43 8.57
CA HIS A 231 -19.49 14.25 8.75
C HIS A 231 -19.45 13.72 10.18
N ASP A 232 -18.27 13.71 10.81
CA ASP A 232 -18.10 13.26 12.19
C ASP A 232 -18.70 14.22 13.23
N GLY A 233 -19.10 15.43 12.83
CA GLY A 233 -19.72 16.44 13.69
C GLY A 233 -21.17 16.76 13.30
N ALA A 234 -21.65 17.96 13.64
CA ALA A 234 -23.02 18.38 13.33
C ALA A 234 -23.25 18.76 11.84
N GLY A 235 -22.22 18.64 10.98
CA GLY A 235 -22.23 19.09 9.58
C GLY A 235 -22.68 18.05 8.56
N GLN A 236 -23.11 16.86 9.01
CA GLN A 236 -23.47 15.74 8.13
C GLN A 236 -24.52 16.08 7.05
N HIS A 237 -25.47 16.96 7.34
CA HIS A 237 -26.53 17.37 6.40
C HIS A 237 -26.21 18.62 5.56
N THR A 238 -24.98 19.15 5.65
CA THR A 238 -24.55 20.28 4.80
C THR A 238 -24.53 19.87 3.33
N SER A 239 -24.89 20.78 2.42
CA SER A 239 -24.74 20.57 0.98
C SER A 239 -23.28 20.24 0.65
N LEU A 240 -23.07 19.17 -0.10
CA LEU A 240 -21.75 18.74 -0.57
C LEU A 240 -21.10 19.84 -1.42
N ARG A 241 -21.89 20.55 -2.23
CA ARG A 241 -21.40 21.66 -3.05
C ARG A 241 -20.86 22.80 -2.18
N ASP A 242 -21.61 23.18 -1.16
CA ASP A 242 -21.20 24.23 -0.22
C ASP A 242 -19.95 23.79 0.56
N ALA A 243 -19.91 22.54 1.01
CA ALA A 243 -18.77 21.97 1.72
C ALA A 243 -17.50 21.92 0.86
N LEU A 244 -17.62 21.72 -0.46
CA LEU A 244 -16.49 21.68 -1.40
C LEU A 244 -16.01 23.07 -1.83
N THR A 245 -16.89 24.07 -1.88
CA THR A 245 -16.61 25.42 -2.39
C THR A 245 -15.30 26.04 -1.88
N PRO A 246 -14.94 25.96 -0.58
CA PRO A 246 -13.70 26.55 -0.06
C PRO A 246 -12.40 25.96 -0.63
N PHE A 247 -12.46 24.80 -1.32
CA PHE A 247 -11.29 24.09 -1.83
C PHE A 247 -11.01 24.35 -3.31
N PHE A 248 -11.88 25.09 -4.01
CA PHE A 248 -11.74 25.39 -5.43
C PHE A 248 -11.53 26.89 -5.65
N GLN A 249 -10.62 27.23 -6.56
CA GLN A 249 -10.29 28.63 -6.86
C GLN A 249 -11.42 29.33 -7.63
N SER A 250 -12.17 28.58 -8.43
CA SER A 250 -13.31 29.09 -9.19
C SER A 250 -14.54 28.16 -9.11
N PRO A 251 -15.76 28.71 -9.26
CA PRO A 251 -16.97 27.91 -9.39
C PRO A 251 -16.95 26.94 -10.59
N ASP A 252 -16.23 27.32 -11.66
CA ASP A 252 -16.12 26.50 -12.88
C ASP A 252 -15.31 25.23 -12.63
N ASP A 253 -14.25 25.30 -11.82
CA ASP A 253 -13.45 24.13 -11.44
C ASP A 253 -14.30 23.12 -10.62
N LEU A 254 -15.09 23.63 -9.68
CA LEU A 254 -16.01 22.81 -8.89
C LEU A 254 -17.10 22.20 -9.80
N ASN A 255 -17.68 22.98 -10.71
CA ASN A 255 -18.66 22.47 -11.67
C ASN A 255 -18.07 21.37 -12.57
N ALA A 256 -16.83 21.55 -13.04
CA ALA A 256 -16.13 20.55 -13.83
C ALA A 256 -15.91 19.26 -13.03
N LEU A 257 -15.54 19.36 -11.75
CA LEU A 257 -15.41 18.20 -10.86
C LEU A 257 -16.75 17.48 -10.65
N LEU A 258 -17.81 18.22 -10.29
CA LEU A 258 -19.14 17.65 -10.07
C LEU A 258 -19.67 16.93 -11.31
N LYS A 259 -19.44 17.48 -12.50
CA LYS A 259 -19.79 16.84 -13.77
C LYS A 259 -18.96 15.57 -14.02
N ARG A 260 -17.65 15.64 -13.78
CA ARG A 260 -16.69 14.53 -13.99
C ARG A 260 -16.95 13.35 -13.06
N ARG A 261 -17.36 13.62 -11.81
CA ARG A 261 -17.57 12.62 -10.75
C ARG A 261 -19.05 12.53 -10.32
N LYS A 262 -19.98 12.78 -11.25
CA LYS A 262 -21.43 12.86 -10.98
C LYS A 262 -21.98 11.63 -10.23
N ASP A 263 -21.45 10.44 -10.51
CA ASP A 263 -21.93 9.18 -9.91
C ASP A 263 -21.67 9.11 -8.38
N PHE A 264 -20.79 9.97 -7.87
CA PHE A 264 -20.46 10.11 -6.45
C PHE A 264 -20.96 11.43 -5.86
N LEU A 265 -20.81 12.53 -6.62
CA LEU A 265 -21.02 13.89 -6.13
C LEU A 265 -22.41 14.46 -6.45
N ASN A 266 -23.25 13.72 -7.18
CA ASN A 266 -24.62 14.13 -7.49
C ASN A 266 -25.57 12.92 -7.40
N GLN A 267 -26.01 12.66 -6.19
CA GLN A 267 -26.97 11.65 -5.78
C GLN A 267 -28.33 12.31 -5.54
N GLY A 268 -29.10 12.56 -6.60
CA GLY A 268 -30.41 13.19 -6.45
C GLY A 268 -31.09 13.55 -7.77
N SER A 269 -32.33 14.03 -7.67
CA SER A 269 -32.94 14.87 -8.71
C SER A 269 -32.09 16.13 -8.88
N PRO A 270 -32.02 16.77 -10.07
CA PRO A 270 -31.32 18.05 -10.26
C PRO A 270 -31.73 19.16 -9.27
N GLU A 271 -32.85 18.98 -8.57
CA GLU A 271 -33.46 19.89 -7.60
C GLU A 271 -33.03 19.62 -6.14
N ILE A 272 -32.40 18.48 -5.84
CA ILE A 272 -31.97 18.09 -4.48
C ILE A 272 -30.46 17.91 -4.49
N GLU A 273 -29.76 18.79 -3.79
CA GLU A 273 -28.30 18.70 -3.66
C GLU A 273 -27.90 17.55 -2.73
N THR A 274 -26.87 16.81 -3.14
CA THR A 274 -26.24 15.78 -2.31
C THR A 274 -25.63 16.39 -1.06
N THR A 275 -25.86 15.75 0.08
CA THR A 275 -25.29 16.14 1.37
C THR A 275 -23.94 15.47 1.61
N VAL A 276 -23.19 15.96 2.60
CA VAL A 276 -21.93 15.33 3.04
C VAL A 276 -22.15 13.87 3.47
N ASP A 277 -23.20 13.59 4.23
CA ASP A 277 -23.55 12.24 4.70
C ASP A 277 -23.82 11.27 3.53
N GLU A 278 -24.64 11.68 2.56
CA GLU A 278 -24.95 10.86 1.37
C GLU A 278 -23.69 10.58 0.53
N PHE A 279 -22.77 11.54 0.41
CA PHE A 279 -21.47 11.31 -0.24
C PHE A 279 -20.62 10.28 0.50
N VAL A 280 -20.51 10.41 1.83
CA VAL A 280 -19.73 9.48 2.67
C VAL A 280 -20.34 8.08 2.63
N GLU A 281 -21.65 7.94 2.79
CA GLU A 281 -22.35 6.66 2.76
C GLU A 281 -22.20 5.98 1.39
N LYS A 282 -22.38 6.71 0.30
CA LYS A 282 -22.22 6.15 -1.06
C LYS A 282 -20.81 5.68 -1.33
N THR A 283 -19.82 6.50 -1.00
CA THR A 283 -18.41 6.14 -1.23
C THR A 283 -18.00 4.96 -0.35
N ALA A 284 -18.49 4.88 0.89
CA ALA A 284 -18.31 3.72 1.76
C ALA A 284 -18.91 2.45 1.16
N ASN A 285 -20.14 2.52 0.66
CA ASN A 285 -20.85 1.39 0.06
C ASN A 285 -20.20 0.90 -1.25
N VAL A 286 -19.80 1.83 -2.13
CA VAL A 286 -19.10 1.51 -3.38
C VAL A 286 -17.75 0.86 -3.08
N LEU A 287 -16.98 1.43 -2.15
CA LEU A 287 -15.67 0.89 -1.79
C LEU A 287 -15.79 -0.49 -1.13
N ALA A 288 -16.77 -0.70 -0.24
CA ALA A 288 -17.01 -2.00 0.39
C ALA A 288 -17.38 -3.08 -0.64
N SER A 289 -18.24 -2.75 -1.62
CA SER A 289 -18.54 -3.65 -2.74
C SER A 289 -17.31 -3.93 -3.61
N GLY A 290 -16.48 -2.90 -3.83
CA GLY A 290 -15.20 -3.01 -4.51
C GLY A 290 -14.25 -3.98 -3.80
N PHE A 291 -14.09 -3.87 -2.48
CA PHE A 291 -13.28 -4.80 -1.68
C PHE A 291 -13.76 -6.24 -1.76
N LYS A 292 -15.08 -6.47 -1.70
CA LYS A 292 -15.67 -7.81 -1.85
C LYS A 292 -15.35 -8.42 -3.22
N SER A 293 -15.52 -7.63 -4.28
CA SER A 293 -15.25 -8.06 -5.65
C SER A 293 -13.75 -8.31 -5.87
N ALA A 294 -12.90 -7.43 -5.35
CA ALA A 294 -11.45 -7.56 -5.40
C ALA A 294 -10.94 -8.82 -4.67
N PHE A 295 -11.48 -9.11 -3.49
CA PHE A 295 -11.11 -10.30 -2.73
C PHE A 295 -11.56 -11.59 -3.42
N LYS A 296 -12.75 -11.59 -4.04
CA LYS A 296 -13.18 -12.72 -4.89
C LYS A 296 -12.18 -12.97 -6.02
N LEU A 297 -11.76 -11.93 -6.74
CA LEU A 297 -10.76 -12.04 -7.80
C LEU A 297 -9.41 -12.55 -7.28
N LEU A 298 -8.98 -12.10 -6.10
CA LEU A 298 -7.77 -12.60 -5.45
C LEU A 298 -7.89 -14.09 -5.09
N LYS A 299 -9.03 -14.54 -4.52
CA LYS A 299 -9.25 -15.97 -4.24
C LYS A 299 -9.22 -16.80 -5.52
N GLU A 300 -9.74 -16.26 -6.62
CA GLU A 300 -9.79 -16.98 -7.90
C GLU A 300 -8.43 -17.07 -8.60
N HIS A 301 -7.64 -16.00 -8.57
CA HIS A 301 -6.44 -15.88 -9.42
C HIS A 301 -5.11 -15.80 -8.66
N PHE A 302 -5.15 -15.66 -7.33
CA PHE A 302 -4.00 -15.68 -6.44
C PHE A 302 -4.35 -16.25 -5.04
N PRO A 303 -4.96 -17.45 -4.95
CA PRO A 303 -5.52 -18.00 -3.71
C PRO A 303 -4.50 -18.11 -2.57
N GLU A 304 -3.25 -18.45 -2.87
CA GLU A 304 -2.17 -18.56 -1.88
C GLU A 304 -1.83 -17.24 -1.17
N PHE A 305 -2.15 -16.09 -1.80
CA PHE A 305 -1.91 -14.75 -1.25
C PHE A 305 -3.02 -14.24 -0.34
N VAL A 306 -4.22 -14.81 -0.45
CA VAL A 306 -5.38 -14.47 0.37
C VAL A 306 -5.86 -15.64 1.23
N ALA A 307 -5.07 -16.70 1.34
CA ALA A 307 -5.37 -17.83 2.19
C ALA A 307 -5.60 -17.37 3.63
N ILE A 308 -6.77 -17.67 4.18
CA ILE A 308 -7.12 -17.39 5.57
C ILE A 308 -6.59 -18.58 6.39
N PRO A 309 -5.63 -18.38 7.30
CA PRO A 309 -5.18 -19.44 8.19
C PRO A 309 -6.34 -19.91 9.06
N ALA A 310 -6.37 -21.20 9.38
CA ALA A 310 -7.37 -21.77 10.27
C ALA A 310 -7.35 -21.05 11.63
N GLY A 311 -8.51 -20.52 12.03
CA GLY A 311 -8.70 -19.89 13.32
C GLY A 311 -8.92 -20.91 14.43
N ASP A 312 -8.50 -20.54 15.65
CA ASP A 312 -8.88 -21.27 16.87
C ASP A 312 -10.10 -20.60 17.51
N LYS A 313 -11.17 -21.37 17.73
CA LYS A 313 -12.38 -20.92 18.43
C LYS A 313 -12.12 -20.58 19.90
N ASN A 314 -11.09 -21.17 20.50
CA ASN A 314 -10.73 -20.91 21.88
C ASN A 314 -10.00 -19.58 22.01
N LYS A 315 -10.78 -18.51 22.26
CA LYS A 315 -10.29 -17.15 22.50
C LYS A 315 -10.57 -16.74 23.94
N PRO A 316 -9.78 -17.20 24.93
CA PRO A 316 -10.12 -17.01 26.34
C PRO A 316 -10.13 -15.53 26.77
N TRP A 317 -9.37 -14.66 26.09
CA TRP A 317 -9.45 -13.21 26.29
C TRP A 317 -10.77 -12.58 25.85
N LEU A 318 -11.46 -13.16 24.86
CA LEU A 318 -12.79 -12.71 24.46
C LEU A 318 -13.80 -13.07 25.55
N THR A 319 -13.68 -14.25 26.15
CA THR A 319 -14.49 -14.64 27.32
C THR A 319 -14.24 -13.70 28.51
N THR A 320 -12.98 -13.32 28.78
CA THR A 320 -12.65 -12.30 29.79
C THR A 320 -13.34 -10.97 29.49
N ALA A 321 -13.31 -10.49 28.24
CA ALA A 321 -13.98 -9.25 27.86
C ALA A 321 -15.51 -9.32 28.08
N GLN A 322 -16.15 -10.44 27.75
CA GLN A 322 -17.59 -10.64 27.96
C GLN A 322 -17.98 -10.69 29.44
N GLN A 323 -17.14 -11.32 30.27
CA GLN A 323 -17.32 -11.33 31.73
C GLN A 323 -17.14 -9.92 32.31
N GLU A 324 -16.21 -9.13 31.77
CA GLU A 324 -15.98 -7.77 32.19
C GLU A 324 -17.16 -6.85 31.82
N GLU A 325 -17.73 -6.97 30.61
CA GLU A 325 -18.97 -6.27 30.22
C GLU A 325 -20.12 -6.59 31.19
N ALA A 326 -20.31 -7.87 31.55
CA ALA A 326 -21.32 -8.28 32.50
C ALA A 326 -21.08 -7.67 33.90
N THR A 327 -19.82 -7.58 34.33
CA THR A 327 -19.41 -6.98 35.61
C THR A 327 -19.70 -5.48 35.63
N TRP A 328 -19.33 -4.76 34.57
CA TRP A 328 -19.60 -3.33 34.43
C TRP A 328 -21.10 -3.04 34.46
N LYS A 329 -21.89 -3.84 33.74
CA LYS A 329 -23.35 -3.72 33.73
C LYS A 329 -23.98 -4.00 35.10
N ALA A 330 -23.54 -5.05 35.79
CA ALA A 330 -24.08 -5.43 37.09
C ALA A 330 -23.73 -4.41 38.20
N GLY A 331 -22.52 -3.85 38.14
CA GLY A 331 -22.06 -2.84 39.11
C GLY A 331 -22.45 -1.41 38.76
N GLY A 332 -23.01 -1.15 37.58
CA GLY A 332 -23.30 0.21 37.10
C GLY A 332 -22.03 1.06 36.93
N LEU A 333 -20.93 0.45 36.50
CA LEU A 333 -19.65 1.13 36.32
C LEU A 333 -19.71 2.05 35.09
N THR A 334 -19.16 3.24 35.23
CA THR A 334 -18.95 4.22 34.15
C THR A 334 -17.62 4.91 34.36
N GLU A 335 -17.01 5.43 33.32
CA GLU A 335 -15.75 6.18 33.45
C GLU A 335 -15.87 7.46 34.28
N THR A 336 -17.12 7.90 34.50
CA THR A 336 -17.45 9.10 35.28
C THR A 336 -17.55 8.84 36.78
N ASN A 337 -17.86 7.60 37.20
CA ASN A 337 -18.07 7.25 38.60
C ASN A 337 -16.82 6.65 39.28
N ALA A 338 -16.74 6.75 40.61
CA ALA A 338 -15.54 6.34 41.35
C ALA A 338 -15.17 4.85 41.18
N PRO A 339 -16.11 3.89 41.25
CA PRO A 339 -15.80 2.48 41.01
C PRO A 339 -15.25 2.22 39.60
N GLY A 340 -15.85 2.82 38.57
CA GLY A 340 -15.38 2.69 37.18
C GLY A 340 -14.01 3.34 36.96
N LYS A 341 -13.76 4.51 37.54
CA LYS A 341 -12.43 5.16 37.52
C LYS A 341 -11.35 4.28 38.13
N GLN A 342 -11.63 3.64 39.26
CA GLN A 342 -10.70 2.70 39.88
C GLN A 342 -10.47 1.49 38.98
N ARG A 343 -11.54 0.93 38.41
CA ARG A 343 -11.44 -0.22 37.51
C ARG A 343 -10.60 0.08 36.25
N ILE A 344 -10.71 1.30 35.72
CA ILE A 344 -9.89 1.77 34.59
C ILE A 344 -8.41 1.84 34.97
N GLN A 345 -8.08 2.30 36.18
CA GLN A 345 -6.68 2.31 36.66
C GLN A 345 -6.09 0.90 36.74
N ASP A 346 -6.88 -0.10 37.11
CA ASP A 346 -6.44 -1.51 37.14
C ASP A 346 -6.04 -2.00 35.74
N TYR A 347 -6.72 -1.53 34.68
CA TYR A 347 -6.34 -1.87 33.30
C TYR A 347 -5.00 -1.25 32.90
N PHE A 348 -4.72 -0.01 33.32
CA PHE A 348 -3.46 0.65 33.00
C PHE A 348 -2.25 0.01 33.69
N ALA A 349 -2.46 -0.69 34.82
CA ALA A 349 -1.41 -1.34 35.59
C ALA A 349 -0.65 -2.45 34.81
N VAL A 350 -1.23 -2.98 33.72
CA VAL A 350 -0.56 -3.96 32.85
C VAL A 350 0.16 -3.33 31.65
N THR A 351 0.16 -2.00 31.56
CA THR A 351 0.78 -1.24 30.47
C THR A 351 2.01 -0.46 30.96
N SER A 352 2.78 0.12 30.05
CA SER A 352 3.89 1.02 30.41
C SER A 352 3.43 2.43 30.81
N TYR A 353 2.14 2.75 30.69
CA TYR A 353 1.58 4.10 30.89
C TYR A 353 0.55 4.09 32.01
N HIS A 354 0.75 4.95 33.02
CA HIS A 354 -0.05 4.96 34.25
C HIS A 354 -0.63 6.35 34.50
N PRO A 355 -1.71 6.74 33.80
CA PRO A 355 -2.29 8.07 33.92
C PRO A 355 -3.02 8.24 35.25
N THR A 356 -2.94 9.45 35.83
CA THR A 356 -3.66 9.80 37.06
C THR A 356 -5.12 10.20 36.83
N ASN A 357 -5.45 10.62 35.61
CA ASN A 357 -6.81 10.98 35.18
C ASN A 357 -7.30 9.99 34.12
N VAL A 358 -8.61 9.78 34.03
CA VAL A 358 -9.19 8.96 32.96
C VAL A 358 -8.87 9.60 31.61
N LYS A 359 -8.19 8.83 30.77
CA LYS A 359 -7.86 9.09 29.37
C LYS A 359 -8.48 7.96 28.55
N PRO A 360 -8.59 8.07 27.22
CA PRO A 360 -9.03 6.95 26.38
C PRO A 360 -8.33 5.66 26.81
N TRP A 361 -9.11 4.67 27.26
CA TRP A 361 -8.61 3.50 27.98
C TRP A 361 -8.87 2.17 27.26
N CYS A 362 -9.32 2.23 26.01
CA CYS A 362 -9.58 1.08 25.15
C CYS A 362 -8.34 0.18 24.98
N GLY A 363 -7.16 0.75 24.75
CA GLY A 363 -5.90 0.00 24.63
C GLY A 363 -5.49 -0.70 25.92
N ALA A 364 -5.65 -0.04 27.06
CA ALA A 364 -5.37 -0.64 28.37
C ALA A 364 -6.32 -1.80 28.67
N PHE A 365 -7.61 -1.68 28.35
CA PHE A 365 -8.58 -2.77 28.47
C PHE A 365 -8.20 -4.00 27.64
N VAL A 366 -7.81 -3.80 26.38
CA VAL A 366 -7.35 -4.90 25.50
C VAL A 366 -6.08 -5.55 26.05
N ALA A 367 -5.12 -4.76 26.54
CA ALA A 367 -3.91 -5.26 27.20
C ALA A 367 -4.25 -6.11 28.44
N TRP A 368 -5.18 -5.63 29.25
CA TRP A 368 -5.62 -6.32 30.45
C TRP A 368 -6.25 -7.68 30.10
N CYS A 369 -7.23 -7.73 29.19
CA CYS A 369 -7.87 -8.98 28.77
C CYS A 369 -6.85 -10.02 28.25
N LEU A 370 -5.86 -9.60 27.47
CA LEU A 370 -4.82 -10.50 26.96
C LEU A 370 -3.87 -10.98 28.05
N SER A 371 -3.46 -10.09 28.97
CA SER A 371 -2.55 -10.45 30.07
C SER A 371 -3.17 -11.43 31.06
N GLN A 372 -4.49 -11.35 31.31
CA GLN A 372 -5.20 -12.35 32.13
C GLN A 372 -5.14 -13.77 31.55
N ASN A 373 -4.85 -13.88 30.24
CA ASN A 373 -4.86 -15.12 29.50
C ASN A 373 -3.48 -15.52 28.96
N ASN A 374 -2.40 -14.93 29.51
CA ASN A 374 -1.02 -15.16 29.10
C ASN A 374 -0.78 -14.99 27.58
N GLN A 375 -1.55 -14.10 26.95
CA GLN A 375 -1.42 -13.80 25.53
C GLN A 375 -0.42 -12.65 25.30
N PRO A 376 0.27 -12.64 24.15
CA PRO A 376 1.20 -11.56 23.82
C PRO A 376 0.48 -10.21 23.75
N THR A 377 1.17 -9.15 24.16
CA THR A 377 0.73 -7.75 24.04
C THR A 377 1.68 -6.96 23.13
N VAL A 378 1.41 -5.68 22.92
CA VAL A 378 2.25 -4.77 22.11
C VAL A 378 2.97 -3.75 22.98
N THR A 379 4.11 -3.23 22.51
CA THR A 379 4.73 -2.04 23.13
C THR A 379 3.79 -0.84 23.00
N ASP A 380 3.75 0.02 24.02
CA ASP A 380 2.83 1.16 24.11
C ASP A 380 1.34 0.74 24.00
N ALA A 381 0.98 -0.35 24.70
CA ALA A 381 -0.35 -0.99 24.64
C ALA A 381 -1.53 -0.09 25.03
N ALA A 382 -1.29 0.98 25.78
CA ALA A 382 -2.32 1.98 26.10
C ALA A 382 -2.84 2.69 24.84
N THR A 383 -2.03 2.79 23.78
CA THR A 383 -2.38 3.50 22.55
C THR A 383 -3.06 2.57 21.54
N ALA A 384 -4.23 2.96 21.03
CA ALA A 384 -5.02 2.14 20.10
C ALA A 384 -4.25 1.75 18.82
N SER A 385 -3.53 2.69 18.21
CA SER A 385 -2.74 2.44 16.98
C SER A 385 -1.56 1.47 17.18
N SER A 386 -1.05 1.28 18.39
CA SER A 386 -0.02 0.27 18.69
C SER A 386 -0.46 -1.14 18.33
N TRP A 387 -1.76 -1.41 18.45
CA TRP A 387 -2.35 -2.72 18.25
C TRP A 387 -2.36 -3.21 16.80
N LYS A 388 -2.06 -2.34 15.82
CA LYS A 388 -1.81 -2.75 14.43
C LYS A 388 -0.64 -3.71 14.29
N ARG A 389 0.25 -3.74 15.28
CA ARG A 389 1.41 -4.65 15.34
C ARG A 389 1.12 -5.96 16.07
N TRP A 390 -0.09 -6.09 16.64
CA TRP A 390 -0.47 -7.30 17.38
C TRP A 390 -0.74 -8.47 16.44
N GLY A 391 -0.69 -9.68 17.00
CA GLY A 391 -1.02 -10.90 16.27
C GLY A 391 0.01 -11.28 15.20
N THR A 392 -0.31 -12.36 14.51
CA THR A 392 0.54 -13.03 13.52
C THR A 392 -0.03 -12.94 12.11
N PHE A 393 -1.28 -12.47 11.98
CA PHE A 393 -1.99 -12.36 10.71
C PHE A 393 -2.84 -11.09 10.68
N GLU A 394 -2.89 -10.43 9.52
CA GLU A 394 -3.78 -9.31 9.26
C GLU A 394 -4.92 -9.76 8.36
N ILE A 395 -6.15 -9.60 8.86
CA ILE A 395 -7.35 -9.95 8.12
C ILE A 395 -7.62 -8.85 7.09
N ARG A 396 -7.74 -9.26 5.83
CA ARG A 396 -8.11 -8.36 4.72
C ARG A 396 -9.56 -7.91 4.83
N LYS A 397 -9.85 -6.66 4.50
CA LYS A 397 -11.23 -6.14 4.56
C LYS A 397 -12.17 -6.88 3.63
N GLY A 398 -11.71 -7.22 2.42
CA GLY A 398 -12.52 -8.01 1.49
C GLY A 398 -12.81 -9.45 1.96
N ALA A 399 -12.06 -9.97 2.94
CA ALA A 399 -12.31 -11.29 3.54
C ALA A 399 -13.48 -11.28 4.55
N LEU A 400 -14.00 -10.11 4.93
CA LEU A 400 -15.02 -10.00 5.99
C LEU A 400 -16.35 -10.70 5.66
N SER A 401 -16.63 -10.96 4.37
CA SER A 401 -17.77 -11.77 3.93
C SER A 401 -17.40 -13.21 3.58
N ASP A 402 -16.17 -13.65 3.90
CA ASP A 402 -15.71 -14.99 3.59
C ASP A 402 -16.11 -15.97 4.71
N PRO A 403 -16.78 -17.07 4.39
CA PRO A 403 -17.20 -18.04 5.40
C PRO A 403 -16.01 -18.70 6.13
N ASP A 404 -14.83 -18.77 5.51
CA ASP A 404 -13.63 -19.35 6.13
C ASP A 404 -13.03 -18.43 7.21
N LEU A 405 -13.51 -17.17 7.29
CA LEU A 405 -12.98 -16.17 8.22
C LEU A 405 -13.51 -16.31 9.65
N VAL A 406 -14.69 -16.90 9.85
CA VAL A 406 -15.47 -16.80 11.11
C VAL A 406 -14.62 -17.06 12.36
N ASP A 407 -13.88 -18.17 12.38
CA ASP A 407 -13.08 -18.57 13.56
C ASP A 407 -11.81 -17.71 13.72
N THR A 408 -11.27 -17.18 12.62
CA THR A 408 -10.08 -16.32 12.62
C THR A 408 -10.41 -14.89 13.03
N LEU A 409 -11.61 -14.40 12.69
CA LEU A 409 -12.11 -13.09 13.10
C LEU A 409 -12.50 -13.07 14.59
N LEU A 410 -12.99 -14.18 15.14
CA LEU A 410 -13.39 -14.24 16.54
C LEU A 410 -12.21 -13.86 17.45
N GLY A 411 -12.43 -12.86 18.31
CA GLY A 411 -11.41 -12.36 19.24
C GLY A 411 -10.24 -11.62 18.58
N ALA A 412 -10.28 -11.37 17.26
CA ALA A 412 -9.30 -10.55 16.58
C ALA A 412 -9.33 -9.11 17.11
N VAL A 413 -8.18 -8.45 17.17
CA VAL A 413 -8.07 -7.06 17.59
C VAL A 413 -8.41 -6.15 16.40
N VAL A 414 -9.46 -5.37 16.53
CA VAL A 414 -9.91 -4.38 15.56
C VAL A 414 -9.41 -3.01 16.00
N VAL A 415 -8.69 -2.32 15.12
CA VAL A 415 -8.27 -0.93 15.31
C VAL A 415 -9.12 -0.05 14.40
N LEU A 416 -9.77 0.96 14.97
CA LEU A 416 -10.62 1.90 14.25
C LEU A 416 -9.96 3.28 14.11
N HIS A 417 -10.38 4.04 13.09
CA HIS A 417 -10.00 5.44 12.94
C HIS A 417 -10.54 6.31 14.09
N PRO A 418 -9.84 7.41 14.44
CA PRO A 418 -10.33 8.38 15.41
C PRO A 418 -11.73 8.89 15.03
N SER A 419 -12.61 9.01 16.01
CA SER A 419 -13.91 9.70 15.93
C SER A 419 -14.11 10.58 17.16
N GLU A 420 -15.14 11.43 17.14
CA GLU A 420 -15.57 12.20 18.32
C GLU A 420 -15.67 11.27 19.56
N GLY A 421 -15.14 11.74 20.70
CA GLY A 421 -15.11 10.98 21.96
C GLY A 421 -14.01 9.91 22.11
N THR A 422 -13.30 9.52 21.05
CA THR A 422 -12.29 8.41 21.12
C THR A 422 -10.84 8.86 21.33
N GLY A 423 -10.59 10.18 21.39
CA GLY A 423 -9.24 10.74 21.38
C GLY A 423 -8.57 10.69 20.01
N THR A 424 -7.29 11.05 19.94
CA THR A 424 -6.57 11.30 18.66
C THR A 424 -5.92 10.06 18.05
N THR A 425 -5.84 8.96 18.81
CA THR A 425 -5.08 7.76 18.42
C THR A 425 -5.95 6.65 17.81
N GLY A 426 -7.28 6.83 17.78
CA GLY A 426 -8.24 5.82 17.32
C GLY A 426 -8.86 5.02 18.47
N HIS A 427 -9.62 3.97 18.12
CA HIS A 427 -10.24 3.04 19.06
C HIS A 427 -9.76 1.61 18.84
N VAL A 428 -9.77 0.78 19.87
CA VAL A 428 -9.41 -0.64 19.76
C VAL A 428 -10.34 -1.53 20.56
N CYS A 429 -10.75 -2.65 19.95
CA CYS A 429 -11.71 -3.59 20.52
C CYS A 429 -11.47 -5.02 19.98
N PHE A 430 -12.18 -6.01 20.52
CA PHE A 430 -12.17 -7.38 20.00
C PHE A 430 -13.37 -7.65 19.10
N ALA A 431 -13.14 -8.22 17.93
CA ALA A 431 -14.20 -8.67 17.03
C ALA A 431 -14.97 -9.87 17.59
N ILE A 432 -16.29 -9.85 17.41
CA ILE A 432 -17.19 -10.97 17.70
C ILE A 432 -17.65 -11.61 16.40
N ASN A 433 -18.25 -10.83 15.50
CA ASN A 433 -18.70 -11.29 14.19
C ASN A 433 -18.92 -10.13 13.22
N THR A 434 -19.22 -10.47 11.97
CA THR A 434 -19.67 -9.54 10.93
C THR A 434 -21.20 -9.46 10.91
N LEU A 435 -21.72 -8.27 10.67
CA LEU A 435 -23.12 -8.01 10.33
C LEU A 435 -23.17 -7.65 8.85
N GLU A 436 -23.05 -8.67 8.00
CA GLU A 436 -22.76 -8.50 6.56
C GLU A 436 -23.77 -7.60 5.85
N THR A 437 -25.07 -7.76 6.12
CA THR A 437 -26.12 -6.96 5.48
C THR A 437 -26.08 -5.49 5.85
N ALA A 438 -25.45 -5.15 6.98
CA ALA A 438 -25.30 -3.78 7.46
C ALA A 438 -23.89 -3.22 7.21
N ASN A 439 -22.97 -4.00 6.64
CA ASN A 439 -21.55 -3.63 6.49
C ASN A 439 -20.89 -3.17 7.81
N LYS A 440 -21.24 -3.86 8.92
CA LYS A 440 -20.74 -3.56 10.27
C LYS A 440 -19.99 -4.73 10.88
N LEU A 441 -19.06 -4.42 11.78
CA LEU A 441 -18.43 -5.37 12.69
C LEU A 441 -19.03 -5.20 14.08
N LYS A 442 -19.42 -6.31 14.69
CA LYS A 442 -19.79 -6.34 16.10
C LYS A 442 -18.53 -6.59 16.92
N CYS A 443 -18.23 -5.68 17.84
CA CYS A 443 -17.03 -5.73 18.66
C CYS A 443 -17.34 -5.47 20.14
N ILE A 444 -16.51 -6.02 21.02
CA ILE A 444 -16.52 -5.75 22.45
C ILE A 444 -15.24 -5.02 22.86
N GLY A 445 -15.38 -3.95 23.64
CA GLY A 445 -14.27 -3.09 24.01
C GLY A 445 -14.58 -2.23 25.23
N GLY A 446 -13.53 -1.63 25.78
CA GLY A 446 -13.62 -0.58 26.80
C GLY A 446 -13.63 0.80 26.18
N ASN A 447 -14.09 1.82 26.90
CA ASN A 447 -14.26 3.21 26.44
C ASN A 447 -15.32 3.37 25.33
N GLN A 448 -16.24 2.41 25.24
CA GLN A 448 -17.37 2.47 24.33
C GLN A 448 -18.55 3.04 25.11
N ASP A 449 -18.96 4.27 24.80
CA ASP A 449 -19.97 5.00 25.57
C ASP A 449 -19.64 4.99 27.07
N ASP A 450 -18.39 5.35 27.39
CA ASP A 450 -17.85 5.46 28.76
C ASP A 450 -17.88 4.16 29.59
N THR A 451 -18.03 3.00 28.94
CA THR A 451 -18.14 1.68 29.60
C THR A 451 -17.41 0.56 28.85
N VAL A 452 -17.42 -0.65 29.42
CA VAL A 452 -17.10 -1.89 28.71
C VAL A 452 -18.39 -2.45 28.14
N ARG A 453 -18.51 -2.47 26.82
CA ARG A 453 -19.71 -2.99 26.15
C ARG A 453 -19.44 -3.53 24.76
N THR A 454 -20.45 -4.22 24.23
CA THR A 454 -20.52 -4.66 22.85
C THR A 454 -21.26 -3.61 22.00
N ASP A 455 -20.64 -3.20 20.89
CA ASP A 455 -21.21 -2.28 19.89
C ASP A 455 -20.97 -2.76 18.47
N THR A 456 -21.56 -2.03 17.52
CA THR A 456 -21.36 -2.23 16.09
C THR A 456 -20.64 -1.03 15.48
N PHE A 457 -19.62 -1.30 14.67
CA PHE A 457 -18.85 -0.28 13.97
C PHE A 457 -18.90 -0.51 12.46
N ASP A 458 -19.02 0.56 11.69
CA ASP A 458 -18.94 0.48 10.23
C ASP A 458 -17.58 -0.03 9.78
N VAL A 459 -17.56 -0.96 8.82
CA VAL A 459 -16.32 -1.51 8.24
C VAL A 459 -15.46 -0.40 7.62
N SER A 460 -16.07 0.69 7.17
CA SER A 460 -15.37 1.90 6.68
C SER A 460 -14.45 2.53 7.73
N ARG A 461 -14.80 2.42 9.02
CA ARG A 461 -14.03 2.95 10.14
C ARG A 461 -12.90 2.04 10.59
N VAL A 462 -12.82 0.82 10.06
CA VAL A 462 -11.77 -0.14 10.42
C VAL A 462 -10.44 0.27 9.78
N ALA A 463 -9.43 0.53 10.60
CA ALA A 463 -8.08 0.84 10.17
C ALA A 463 -7.22 -0.42 10.00
N SER A 464 -7.41 -1.44 10.84
CA SER A 464 -6.71 -2.74 10.74
C SER A 464 -7.47 -3.80 11.56
N ILE A 465 -7.33 -5.07 11.17
CA ILE A 465 -7.87 -6.21 11.92
C ILE A 465 -6.72 -7.23 12.07
N ARG A 466 -6.32 -7.45 13.32
CA ARG A 466 -5.17 -8.28 13.66
C ARG A 466 -5.61 -9.53 14.38
N ALA A 467 -5.25 -10.69 13.84
CA ALA A 467 -5.57 -11.98 14.41
C ALA A 467 -4.31 -12.69 14.92
N LEU A 468 -4.45 -13.38 16.05
CA LEU A 468 -3.47 -14.32 16.53
C LEU A 468 -3.83 -15.71 15.99
N VAL A 469 -3.07 -16.15 14.99
CA VAL A 469 -3.14 -17.47 14.37
C VAL A 469 -1.85 -18.24 14.65
N GLN A 470 -1.97 -19.55 14.80
CA GLN A 470 -0.79 -20.39 14.93
C GLN A 470 -0.06 -20.46 13.59
N ILE A 471 1.24 -20.16 13.60
CA ILE A 471 2.11 -20.31 12.42
C ILE A 471 3.01 -21.53 12.64
N ASP A 472 2.92 -22.51 11.74
CA ASP A 472 3.81 -23.67 11.75
C ASP A 472 5.21 -23.30 11.29
N MET A 473 6.12 -23.05 12.22
CA MET A 473 7.50 -22.66 11.91
C MET A 473 8.29 -23.80 11.23
N PRO A 474 9.20 -23.49 10.30
CA PRO A 474 10.03 -24.50 9.65
C PRO A 474 10.86 -25.27 10.68
N VAL A 475 10.72 -26.60 10.63
CA VAL A 475 11.53 -27.53 11.42
C VAL A 475 12.66 -28.08 10.53
N GLY A 476 13.86 -28.24 11.07
CA GLY A 476 15.01 -28.80 10.36
C GLY A 476 16.35 -28.32 10.91
N SER A 477 17.44 -28.67 10.22
CA SER A 477 18.78 -28.17 10.54
C SER A 477 18.87 -26.65 10.32
N GLY A 478 19.78 -25.99 11.02
CA GLY A 478 20.06 -24.56 10.78
C GLY A 478 20.42 -24.25 9.32
N GLN A 479 21.08 -25.18 8.62
CA GLN A 479 21.38 -25.07 7.20
C GLN A 479 20.10 -25.06 6.34
N LEU A 480 19.15 -25.96 6.62
CA LEU A 480 17.89 -26.01 5.86
C LEU A 480 17.07 -24.74 6.05
N ILE A 481 17.00 -24.24 7.29
CA ILE A 481 16.26 -23.01 7.62
C ILE A 481 16.92 -21.80 6.96
N LEU A 482 18.26 -21.70 7.02
CA LEU A 482 19.01 -20.65 6.32
C LEU A 482 18.83 -20.73 4.80
N ALA A 483 18.90 -21.92 4.21
CA ALA A 483 18.71 -22.13 2.78
C ALA A 483 17.33 -21.67 2.31
N ARG A 484 16.28 -22.01 3.06
CA ARG A 484 14.91 -21.57 2.78
C ARG A 484 14.74 -20.06 2.93
N THR A 485 15.40 -19.47 3.92
CA THR A 485 15.43 -18.01 4.10
C THR A 485 16.11 -17.34 2.91
N ILE A 486 17.29 -17.81 2.48
CA ILE A 486 18.00 -17.29 1.29
C ILE A 486 17.12 -17.43 0.04
N PHE A 487 16.41 -18.55 -0.12
CA PHE A 487 15.50 -18.74 -1.25
C PHE A 487 14.35 -17.72 -1.23
N GLY A 488 13.73 -17.50 -0.07
CA GLY A 488 12.66 -16.50 0.08
C GLY A 488 13.11 -15.08 -0.26
N GLU A 489 14.32 -14.73 0.15
CA GLU A 489 14.84 -13.37 0.04
C GLU A 489 15.58 -13.09 -1.27
N ALA A 490 16.24 -14.10 -1.86
CA ALA A 490 17.23 -13.91 -2.92
C ALA A 490 17.23 -15.00 -4.00
N ALA A 491 16.17 -15.81 -4.15
CA ALA A 491 16.13 -16.88 -5.17
C ALA A 491 16.37 -16.39 -6.61
N SER A 492 16.02 -15.14 -6.92
CA SER A 492 16.23 -14.53 -8.25
C SER A 492 17.47 -13.66 -8.35
N GLU A 493 18.24 -13.51 -7.27
CA GLU A 493 19.49 -12.75 -7.26
C GLU A 493 20.65 -13.58 -7.82
N PRO A 494 21.74 -12.94 -8.29
CA PRO A 494 22.99 -13.66 -8.56
C PRO A 494 23.51 -14.35 -7.29
N ASP A 495 24.40 -15.34 -7.44
CA ASP A 495 24.92 -16.11 -6.30
C ASP A 495 25.62 -15.22 -5.27
N ASP A 496 26.34 -14.18 -5.71
CA ASP A 496 26.89 -13.14 -4.85
C ASP A 496 25.82 -12.45 -3.97
N GLY A 497 24.61 -12.25 -4.49
CA GLY A 497 23.49 -11.67 -3.75
C GLY A 497 22.91 -12.64 -2.71
N LYS A 498 22.81 -13.93 -3.06
CA LYS A 498 22.40 -14.99 -2.13
C LYS A 498 23.40 -15.15 -0.98
N GLU A 499 24.70 -15.14 -1.29
CA GLU A 499 25.78 -15.17 -0.30
C GLU A 499 25.76 -13.93 0.59
N ALA A 500 25.47 -12.75 0.04
CA ALA A 500 25.35 -11.51 0.80
C ALA A 500 24.20 -11.54 1.82
N VAL A 501 23.03 -12.09 1.45
CA VAL A 501 21.92 -12.32 2.39
C VAL A 501 22.33 -13.31 3.48
N ALA A 502 23.00 -14.41 3.12
CA ALA A 502 23.52 -15.37 4.09
C ALA A 502 24.52 -14.71 5.07
N GLN A 503 25.41 -13.85 4.57
CA GLN A 503 26.35 -13.10 5.39
C GLN A 503 25.65 -12.16 6.37
N VAL A 504 24.55 -11.50 5.98
CA VAL A 504 23.77 -10.66 6.90
C VAL A 504 23.22 -11.49 8.07
N VAL A 505 22.72 -12.71 7.81
CA VAL A 505 22.27 -13.62 8.88
C VAL A 505 23.43 -13.94 9.83
N MET A 506 24.59 -14.31 9.30
CA MET A 506 25.77 -14.61 10.11
C MET A 506 26.20 -13.39 10.94
N ASN A 507 26.27 -12.21 10.32
CA ASN A 507 26.62 -10.96 11.01
C ASN A 507 25.66 -10.66 12.16
N ARG A 508 24.35 -10.85 11.96
CA ARG A 508 23.33 -10.68 13.01
C ARG A 508 23.60 -11.59 14.20
N THR A 509 23.90 -12.87 13.98
CA THR A 509 24.20 -13.82 15.09
C THR A 509 25.37 -13.38 15.96
N THR A 510 26.33 -12.64 15.41
CA THR A 510 27.52 -12.16 16.12
C THR A 510 27.43 -10.72 16.63
N SER A 511 26.36 -9.99 16.29
CA SER A 511 26.29 -8.54 16.50
C SER A 511 25.96 -8.10 17.93
N GLY A 512 25.45 -9.00 18.77
CA GLY A 512 24.89 -8.68 20.09
C GLY A 512 23.54 -7.95 20.06
N ARG A 513 23.03 -7.55 18.89
CA ARG A 513 21.71 -6.90 18.69
C ARG A 513 20.59 -7.86 18.35
N TYR A 514 20.95 -9.04 17.85
CA TYR A 514 20.03 -10.06 17.37
C TYR A 514 20.26 -11.38 18.12
N PRO A 515 19.34 -12.35 18.03
CA PRO A 515 19.55 -13.68 18.59
C PRO A 515 20.86 -14.31 18.12
N THR A 516 21.43 -15.18 18.95
CA THR A 516 22.78 -15.73 18.74
C THR A 516 22.82 -17.00 17.88
N THR A 517 21.67 -17.51 17.43
CA THR A 517 21.60 -18.71 16.58
C THR A 517 21.01 -18.38 15.22
N VAL A 518 21.49 -19.07 14.18
CA VAL A 518 20.99 -18.91 12.80
C VAL A 518 19.49 -19.13 12.72
N THR A 519 18.99 -20.20 13.34
CA THR A 519 17.55 -20.50 13.39
C THR A 519 16.77 -19.35 14.02
N SER A 520 17.20 -18.85 15.18
CA SER A 520 16.50 -17.77 15.87
C SER A 520 16.55 -16.44 15.10
N VAL A 521 17.62 -16.15 14.36
CA VAL A 521 17.69 -14.98 13.48
C VAL A 521 16.76 -15.12 12.28
N CYS A 522 16.83 -16.24 11.56
CA CYS A 522 15.99 -16.52 10.39
C CYS A 522 14.50 -16.49 10.74
N LEU A 523 14.13 -17.01 11.90
CA LEU A 523 12.73 -17.15 12.33
C LEU A 523 12.27 -16.03 13.27
N GLN A 524 13.10 -14.99 13.43
CA GLN A 524 12.71 -13.84 14.22
C GLN A 524 11.50 -13.17 13.55
N PRO A 525 10.41 -12.89 14.29
CA PRO A 525 9.21 -12.29 13.73
C PRO A 525 9.52 -11.02 12.93
N TRP A 526 8.92 -10.92 11.74
CA TRP A 526 9.01 -9.76 10.84
C TRP A 526 10.40 -9.44 10.27
N GLN A 527 11.43 -10.26 10.51
CA GLN A 527 12.78 -9.99 9.98
C GLN A 527 13.00 -10.50 8.56
N PHE A 528 12.25 -11.53 8.16
CA PHE A 528 12.29 -12.12 6.82
C PHE A 528 10.84 -12.41 6.41
N SER A 529 10.35 -11.72 5.37
CA SER A 529 8.92 -11.69 5.06
C SER A 529 8.39 -13.07 4.68
N CYS A 530 9.24 -13.90 4.08
CA CYS A 530 8.93 -15.26 3.64
C CYS A 530 8.41 -16.19 4.75
N TRP A 531 8.60 -15.84 6.02
CA TRP A 531 8.11 -16.61 7.17
C TRP A 531 6.79 -16.10 7.77
N ASN A 532 6.34 -14.91 7.38
CA ASN A 532 5.10 -14.30 7.87
C ASN A 532 3.89 -15.16 7.45
N ALA A 533 2.83 -15.19 8.28
CA ALA A 533 1.63 -16.02 8.01
C ALA A 533 0.97 -15.73 6.65
N ASN A 534 1.05 -14.48 6.20
CA ASN A 534 0.40 -13.98 4.99
C ASN A 534 1.32 -13.99 3.75
N ASP A 535 2.55 -14.49 3.84
CA ASP A 535 3.42 -14.59 2.66
C ASP A 535 2.98 -15.78 1.78
N PRO A 536 2.56 -15.56 0.53
CA PRO A 536 2.09 -16.63 -0.35
C PRO A 536 3.18 -17.66 -0.70
N ASN A 537 4.44 -17.25 -0.67
CA ASN A 537 5.54 -18.14 -0.98
C ASN A 537 5.89 -19.05 0.20
N ARG A 538 5.37 -18.79 1.41
CA ARG A 538 5.71 -19.53 2.61
C ARG A 538 5.49 -21.03 2.45
N ALA A 539 4.29 -21.45 2.01
CA ALA A 539 3.98 -22.88 1.83
C ALA A 539 4.91 -23.55 0.81
N LYS A 540 5.21 -22.85 -0.28
CA LYS A 540 6.17 -23.29 -1.30
C LYS A 540 7.58 -23.42 -0.73
N ILE A 541 8.02 -22.46 0.09
CA ILE A 541 9.35 -22.47 0.71
C ILE A 541 9.46 -23.60 1.74
N MET A 542 8.40 -23.83 2.52
CA MET A 542 8.31 -24.91 3.50
C MET A 542 8.42 -26.30 2.85
N SER A 543 7.93 -26.47 1.62
CA SER A 543 7.99 -27.76 0.90
C SER A 543 9.32 -28.00 0.18
N LEU A 544 10.24 -27.02 0.15
CA LEU A 544 11.54 -27.19 -0.51
C LEU A 544 12.41 -28.20 0.25
N ILE A 545 12.94 -29.17 -0.49
CA ILE A 545 13.84 -30.23 -0.01
C ILE A 545 15.08 -30.26 -0.91
N PRO A 546 16.31 -30.27 -0.34
CA PRO A 546 17.53 -30.30 -1.14
C PRO A 546 17.61 -31.55 -2.02
N GLY A 547 18.05 -31.40 -3.27
CA GLY A 547 18.21 -32.48 -4.24
C GLY A 547 16.89 -32.98 -4.85
N LYS A 548 15.77 -32.29 -4.64
CA LYS A 548 14.43 -32.67 -5.14
C LYS A 548 13.95 -31.82 -6.33
N GLY A 549 14.88 -31.42 -7.21
CA GLY A 549 14.56 -30.87 -8.52
C GLY A 549 14.36 -29.36 -8.58
N ASN A 550 14.72 -28.61 -7.53
CA ASN A 550 14.74 -27.15 -7.55
C ASN A 550 16.19 -26.64 -7.49
N ALA A 551 16.81 -26.47 -8.67
CA ALA A 551 18.19 -26.05 -8.79
C ALA A 551 18.50 -24.73 -8.06
N LYS A 552 17.57 -23.76 -8.07
CA LYS A 552 17.73 -22.50 -7.33
C LYS A 552 17.80 -22.74 -5.82
N PHE A 553 16.97 -23.65 -5.31
CA PHE A 553 16.99 -24.02 -3.90
C PHE A 553 18.25 -24.82 -3.53
N ASP A 554 18.70 -25.71 -4.40
CA ASP A 554 19.93 -26.48 -4.19
C ASP A 554 21.15 -25.55 -4.09
N THR A 555 21.22 -24.50 -4.92
CA THR A 555 22.20 -23.41 -4.78
C THR A 555 22.08 -22.71 -3.43
N CYS A 556 20.88 -22.36 -2.98
CA CYS A 556 20.67 -21.73 -1.67
C CYS A 556 21.13 -22.65 -0.51
N PHE A 557 20.92 -23.96 -0.64
CA PHE A 557 21.35 -24.95 0.36
C PHE A 557 22.87 -25.12 0.42
N ALA A 558 23.54 -25.11 -0.74
CA ALA A 558 25.00 -25.09 -0.82
C ALA A 558 25.58 -23.81 -0.18
N ILE A 559 25.04 -22.64 -0.53
CA ILE A 559 25.44 -21.34 0.04
C ILE A 559 25.22 -21.31 1.55
N ALA A 560 24.09 -21.83 2.05
CA ALA A 560 23.85 -21.92 3.49
C ALA A 560 24.93 -22.77 4.20
N GLY A 561 25.40 -23.85 3.57
CA GLY A 561 26.50 -24.65 4.08
C GLY A 561 27.82 -23.88 4.13
N LEU A 562 28.14 -23.14 3.07
CA LEU A 562 29.33 -22.27 3.04
C LEU A 562 29.28 -21.18 4.12
N ALA A 563 28.11 -20.56 4.33
CA ALA A 563 27.91 -19.55 5.35
C ALA A 563 28.18 -20.09 6.76
N LEU A 564 27.62 -21.26 7.08
CA LEU A 564 27.78 -21.92 8.39
C LEU A 564 29.22 -22.35 8.65
N ASN A 565 29.97 -22.68 7.60
CA ASN A 565 31.39 -23.02 7.69
C ASN A 565 32.31 -21.78 7.69
N GLY A 566 31.76 -20.56 7.66
CA GLY A 566 32.54 -19.32 7.64
C GLY A 566 33.26 -19.06 6.32
N ALA A 567 32.84 -19.70 5.22
CA ALA A 567 33.49 -19.62 3.91
C ALA A 567 32.97 -18.48 3.02
N ILE A 568 32.02 -17.66 3.52
CA ILE A 568 31.50 -16.49 2.81
C ILE A 568 32.15 -15.22 3.37
N ASN A 569 32.55 -14.31 2.49
CA ASN A 569 33.08 -12.99 2.85
C ASN A 569 32.65 -11.93 1.83
N ARG A 570 31.35 -11.61 1.81
CA ARG A 570 30.77 -10.63 0.86
C ARG A 570 30.57 -9.24 1.44
N LEU A 571 30.38 -9.16 2.76
CA LEU A 571 30.02 -7.94 3.47
C LEU A 571 30.77 -7.85 4.81
N PRO A 572 31.20 -6.65 5.23
CA PRO A 572 31.74 -6.44 6.57
C PRO A 572 30.75 -6.87 7.67
N THR A 573 31.25 -7.28 8.84
CA THR A 573 30.43 -7.71 9.99
C THR A 573 29.48 -6.64 10.52
N THR A 574 29.72 -5.37 10.20
CA THR A 574 28.87 -4.23 10.57
C THR A 574 27.62 -4.07 9.70
N VAL A 575 27.51 -4.81 8.59
CA VAL A 575 26.35 -4.80 7.70
C VAL A 575 25.30 -5.76 8.23
N LEU A 576 24.15 -5.22 8.63
CA LEU A 576 23.07 -5.96 9.30
C LEU A 576 21.71 -5.82 8.61
N HIS A 577 21.61 -4.94 7.60
CA HIS A 577 20.36 -4.56 6.95
C HIS A 577 20.55 -4.50 5.44
N TYR A 578 19.48 -4.80 4.71
CA TYR A 578 19.40 -4.58 3.27
C TYR A 578 17.96 -4.28 2.87
N HIS A 579 17.79 -3.68 1.70
CA HIS A 579 16.50 -3.63 1.00
C HIS A 579 16.71 -3.71 -0.51
N ALA A 580 15.63 -3.97 -1.25
CA ALA A 580 15.69 -4.01 -2.70
C ALA A 580 15.61 -2.62 -3.34
N ASP A 581 16.29 -2.41 -4.44
CA ASP A 581 16.39 -1.12 -5.13
C ASP A 581 15.08 -0.64 -5.78
N TYR A 582 14.08 -1.51 -5.85
CA TYR A 582 12.75 -1.20 -6.35
C TYR A 582 11.74 -0.85 -5.26
N ILE A 583 12.17 -0.85 -3.99
CA ILE A 583 11.33 -0.33 -2.90
C ILE A 583 11.83 1.07 -2.51
N SER A 584 10.89 1.97 -2.22
CA SER A 584 11.21 3.29 -1.69
C SER A 584 12.10 3.17 -0.45
N LYS A 585 13.04 4.11 -0.30
CA LYS A 585 14.02 4.10 0.79
C LYS A 585 13.30 3.91 2.14
N PRO A 586 13.54 2.80 2.87
CA PRO A 586 12.83 2.52 4.11
C PRO A 586 13.13 3.56 5.19
N SER A 587 12.17 3.80 6.09
CA SER A 587 12.36 4.82 7.13
C SER A 587 13.46 4.47 8.13
N TRP A 588 13.81 3.21 8.34
CA TRP A 588 14.99 2.86 9.16
C TRP A 588 16.29 3.34 8.53
N VAL A 589 16.35 3.53 7.20
CA VAL A 589 17.44 4.24 6.52
C VAL A 589 17.32 5.74 6.77
N LEU A 590 16.13 6.31 6.56
CA LEU A 590 15.89 7.76 6.68
C LEU A 590 16.07 8.31 8.11
N LYS A 591 15.64 7.56 9.12
CA LYS A 591 15.67 7.89 10.55
C LYS A 591 17.04 7.60 11.20
N SER A 592 17.91 6.86 10.52
CA SER A 592 19.24 6.51 11.02
C SER A 592 20.28 7.49 10.48
N PRO A 593 20.75 8.48 11.26
CA PRO A 593 21.70 9.48 10.78
C PRO A 593 23.06 8.89 10.38
N ASN A 594 23.39 7.71 10.89
CA ASN A 594 24.62 6.99 10.60
C ASN A 594 24.44 5.89 9.53
N ALA A 595 23.30 5.84 8.85
CA ALA A 595 23.04 4.86 7.80
C ALA A 595 24.02 5.07 6.64
N VAL A 596 24.81 4.05 6.34
CA VAL A 596 25.73 4.06 5.20
C VAL A 596 25.44 2.86 4.31
N MET A 597 25.11 3.12 3.04
CA MET A 597 25.03 2.09 2.00
C MET A 597 26.45 1.64 1.69
N VAL A 598 26.77 0.40 2.02
CA VAL A 598 28.13 -0.17 1.88
C VAL A 598 28.32 -0.76 0.49
N ARG A 599 27.29 -1.42 -0.06
CA ARG A 599 27.38 -2.10 -1.35
C ARG A 599 25.99 -2.32 -1.96
N LYS A 600 25.90 -2.25 -3.30
CA LYS A 600 24.80 -2.81 -4.09
C LYS A 600 25.26 -4.15 -4.67
N ILE A 601 24.49 -5.22 -4.47
CA ILE A 601 24.72 -6.53 -5.08
C ILE A 601 23.40 -7.00 -5.67
N GLY A 602 23.38 -7.20 -6.99
CA GLY A 602 22.13 -7.43 -7.72
C GLY A 602 21.14 -6.29 -7.46
N ARG A 603 19.94 -6.64 -7.00
CA ARG A 603 18.89 -5.67 -6.66
C ARG A 603 18.94 -5.22 -5.20
N HIS A 604 19.84 -5.74 -4.36
CA HIS A 604 19.90 -5.40 -2.94
C HIS A 604 20.93 -4.31 -2.63
N LEU A 605 20.50 -3.33 -1.83
CA LEU A 605 21.30 -2.28 -1.23
C LEU A 605 21.59 -2.66 0.24
N PHE A 606 22.86 -2.81 0.60
CA PHE A 606 23.29 -3.29 1.93
C PHE A 606 23.81 -2.17 2.81
N TYR A 607 23.41 -2.15 4.08
CA TYR A 607 23.62 -1.01 5.00
C TYR A 607 24.27 -1.40 6.33
N ARG A 608 25.10 -0.49 6.83
CA ARG A 608 25.56 -0.43 8.23
C ARG A 608 25.04 0.83 8.92
N GLY A 609 25.12 0.87 10.25
CA GLY A 609 24.81 2.08 11.04
C GLY A 609 23.32 2.37 11.24
N ILE A 610 22.44 1.40 10.94
CA ILE A 610 21.01 1.46 11.23
C ILE A 610 20.78 1.25 12.73
N ARG A 611 20.02 2.14 13.38
CA ARG A 611 19.70 2.05 14.82
C ARG A 611 18.47 1.22 15.10
#